data_AF-E2B947-F1
#
_entry.id   AF-E2B947-F1
#
_cell.length_a   1.000
_cell.length_b   1.000
_cell.length_c   1.000
_cell.angle_alpha   90.00
_cell.angle_beta   90.00
_cell.angle_gamma   90.00
#
_symmetry.space_group_name_H-M   'P 1'
#
loop_
_entity.id
_entity.type
_entity.pdbx_description
1 polymer ?
#
loop_
_entity_poly.entity_id
_entity_poly.type
_entity_poly.pdbx_seq_one_letter_code
_entity_poly.pdbx_strand_id
1 'polypeptide(L)'
;RVGATGALVIEIPGEQRGKQADQLADKLKEVLTDRAKISRPQKMEELRLKGMEISTSENEVAEAVAKVGGCQIGDIKTGKMRVAWNGYRTLWVQCPLVAAKKIAEEGSIRIGWTLTKVELLQARALQCFKCLERGHVQINCKSSNDRRSNCYRCGEPGHLARDCNS
;
A
#
# COMPACT_ATOMS: atom_id res chain seq x y z
N ARG A 1 7.33 6.29 20.95
CA ARG A 1 5.98 5.74 21.24
C ARG A 1 5.86 4.35 20.62
N VAL A 2 4.98 3.47 21.11
CA VAL A 2 4.69 2.17 20.44
C VAL A 2 3.44 2.34 19.61
N GLY A 3 3.50 2.01 18.32
CA GLY A 3 2.38 2.07 17.40
C GLY A 3 1.40 0.91 17.62
N ALA A 4 0.21 1.00 17.03
CA ALA A 4 -0.84 -0.02 17.17
C ALA A 4 -0.41 -1.44 16.74
N THR A 5 0.61 -1.56 15.90
CA THR A 5 1.17 -2.84 15.44
C THR A 5 2.30 -3.38 16.32
N GLY A 6 2.66 -2.68 17.41
CA GLY A 6 3.83 -3.00 18.23
C GLY A 6 5.15 -2.39 17.73
N ALA A 7 5.13 -1.65 16.61
CA ALA A 7 6.32 -0.99 16.07
C ALA A 7 6.76 0.21 16.92
N LEU A 8 8.07 0.44 17.05
CA LEU A 8 8.61 1.65 17.69
C LEU A 8 8.44 2.85 16.74
N VAL A 9 7.75 3.89 17.21
CA VAL A 9 7.55 5.16 16.51
C VAL A 9 8.43 6.22 17.16
N ILE A 10 9.36 6.77 16.37
CA ILE A 10 10.22 7.88 16.74
C ILE A 10 9.63 9.16 16.15
N GLU A 11 9.26 10.10 17.01
CA GLU A 11 8.73 11.41 16.61
C GLU A 11 9.84 12.45 16.71
N ILE A 12 10.07 13.21 15.64
CA ILE A 12 11.05 14.31 15.62
C ILE A 12 10.28 15.64 15.74
N PRO A 13 10.39 16.36 16.87
CA PRO A 13 9.86 17.71 17.00
C PRO A 13 10.73 18.73 16.25
N GLY A 14 10.12 19.79 15.71
CA GLY A 14 10.82 20.86 14.96
C GLY A 14 10.05 21.38 13.75
N GLU A 15 10.58 22.36 13.03
CA GLU A 15 10.01 22.87 11.76
C GLU A 15 10.46 22.04 10.54
N GLN A 16 11.68 21.49 10.56
CA GLN A 16 12.24 20.68 9.46
C GLN A 16 11.98 19.17 9.61
N ARG A 17 10.81 18.80 10.15
CA ARG A 17 10.49 17.40 10.51
C ARG A 17 10.65 16.41 9.36
N GLY A 18 10.32 16.82 8.14
CA GLY A 18 10.40 15.95 6.95
C GLY A 18 11.83 15.55 6.64
N LYS A 19 12.70 16.54 6.38
CA LYS A 19 14.10 16.30 6.01
C LYS A 19 14.89 15.60 7.12
N GLN A 20 14.65 15.97 8.37
CA GLN A 20 15.31 15.34 9.51
C GLN A 20 14.85 13.90 9.73
N ALA A 21 13.57 13.60 9.48
CA ALA A 21 13.06 12.23 9.54
C ALA A 21 13.62 11.36 8.42
N ASP A 22 13.78 11.91 7.21
CA ASP A 22 14.40 11.23 6.08
C ASP A 22 15.89 10.92 6.38
N GLN A 23 16.64 11.92 6.85
CA GLN A 23 18.06 11.74 7.25
C GLN A 23 18.24 10.71 8.36
N LEU A 24 17.36 10.73 9.37
CA LEU A 24 17.39 9.75 10.45
C LEU A 24 17.07 8.35 9.92
N ALA A 25 16.05 8.22 9.06
CA ALA A 25 15.68 6.95 8.47
C ALA A 25 16.82 6.35 7.64
N ASP A 26 17.54 7.17 6.87
CA ASP A 26 18.65 6.68 6.04
C ASP A 26 19.85 6.25 6.88
N LYS A 27 20.25 7.04 7.88
CA LYS A 27 21.30 6.62 8.82
C LYS A 27 20.93 5.36 9.59
N LEU A 28 19.68 5.21 9.99
CA LEU A 28 19.22 4.00 10.66
C LEU A 28 19.25 2.80 9.72
N LYS A 29 18.94 2.96 8.42
CA LYS A 29 19.00 1.86 7.44
C LYS A 29 20.43 1.35 7.25
N GLU A 30 21.40 2.25 7.25
CA GLU A 30 22.83 1.92 7.17
C GLU A 30 23.28 1.12 8.41
N VAL A 31 22.82 1.51 9.60
CA VAL A 31 23.24 0.87 10.86
C VAL A 31 22.50 -0.43 11.15
N LEU A 32 21.24 -0.56 10.69
CA LEU A 32 20.33 -1.64 11.09
C LEU A 32 19.89 -2.53 9.93
N THR A 33 20.72 -2.64 8.89
CA THR A 33 20.39 -3.28 7.59
C THR A 33 19.77 -4.68 7.72
N ASP A 34 20.17 -5.45 8.75
CA ASP A 34 19.67 -6.82 8.99
C ASP A 34 18.78 -6.99 10.24
N ARG A 35 18.63 -5.95 11.07
CA ARG A 35 17.97 -6.08 12.38
C ARG A 35 16.59 -5.44 12.45
N ALA A 36 16.32 -4.44 11.63
CA ALA A 36 15.06 -3.72 11.69
C ALA A 36 14.64 -3.16 10.33
N LYS A 37 13.36 -3.27 10.02
CA LYS A 37 12.76 -2.60 8.86
C LYS A 37 12.41 -1.16 9.24
N ILE A 38 13.13 -0.21 8.64
CA ILE A 38 12.90 1.22 8.87
C ILE A 38 12.08 1.78 7.71
N SER A 39 10.98 2.41 8.04
CA SER A 39 10.12 3.10 7.08
C SER A 39 9.68 4.43 7.67
N ARG A 40 9.61 5.47 6.85
CA ARG A 40 8.98 6.72 7.26
C ARG A 40 7.46 6.56 7.23
N PRO A 41 6.76 6.62 8.38
CA PRO A 41 5.31 6.53 8.39
C PRO A 41 4.74 7.82 7.78
N GLN A 42 4.16 7.70 6.60
CA GLN A 42 3.35 8.74 5.97
C GLN A 42 1.93 8.22 5.77
N LYS A 43 0.97 9.16 5.62
CA LYS A 43 -0.40 8.78 5.24
C LYS A 43 -0.37 8.32 3.77
N MET A 44 -0.68 7.05 3.58
CA MET A 44 -0.76 6.41 2.27
C MET A 44 -2.23 6.23 1.90
N GLU A 45 -2.55 6.41 0.63
CA GLU A 45 -3.86 6.15 0.05
C GLU A 45 -3.77 5.01 -0.96
N GLU A 46 -4.85 4.26 -1.09
CA GLU A 46 -4.96 3.15 -2.04
C GLU A 46 -5.71 3.60 -3.30
N LEU A 47 -5.14 3.30 -4.47
CA LEU A 47 -5.70 3.57 -5.78
C LEU A 47 -5.93 2.26 -6.54
N ARG A 48 -6.97 2.24 -7.37
CA ARG A 48 -7.23 1.20 -8.34
C ARG A 48 -7.14 1.78 -9.75
N LEU A 49 -6.26 1.20 -10.54
CA LEU A 49 -6.10 1.50 -11.95
C LEU A 49 -6.87 0.47 -12.77
N LYS A 50 -7.69 0.92 -13.72
CA LYS A 50 -8.50 0.09 -14.62
C LYS A 50 -8.27 0.45 -16.08
N GLY A 51 -8.28 -0.56 -16.96
CA GLY A 51 -8.19 -0.35 -18.40
C GLY A 51 -6.76 -0.34 -18.94
N MET A 52 -5.81 -0.96 -18.23
CA MET A 52 -4.44 -1.11 -18.72
C MET A 52 -4.35 -2.23 -19.75
N GLU A 53 -3.42 -2.10 -20.68
CA GLU A 53 -3.13 -3.13 -21.67
C GLU A 53 -2.46 -4.36 -21.05
N ILE A 54 -2.48 -5.48 -21.75
CA ILE A 54 -1.84 -6.73 -21.31
C ILE A 54 -0.31 -6.70 -21.39
N SER A 55 0.27 -5.74 -22.13
CA SER A 55 1.72 -5.55 -22.26
C SER A 55 2.30 -4.69 -21.13
N THR A 56 1.48 -3.91 -20.44
CA THR A 56 1.91 -3.00 -19.37
C THR A 56 2.55 -3.77 -18.22
N SER A 57 3.70 -3.28 -17.74
CA SER A 57 4.47 -3.84 -16.62
C SER A 57 4.22 -3.10 -15.30
N GLU A 58 4.48 -3.72 -14.14
CA GLU A 58 4.25 -3.08 -12.83
C GLU A 58 5.16 -1.85 -12.63
N ASN A 59 6.38 -1.91 -13.18
CA ASN A 59 7.36 -0.82 -13.13
C ASN A 59 6.89 0.39 -13.93
N GLU A 60 6.38 0.17 -15.15
CA GLU A 60 5.86 1.25 -16.00
C GLU A 60 4.69 1.98 -15.33
N VAL A 61 3.84 1.23 -14.62
CA VAL A 61 2.74 1.84 -13.85
C VAL A 61 3.28 2.64 -12.66
N ALA A 62 4.27 2.12 -11.93
CA ALA A 62 4.90 2.84 -10.83
C ALA A 62 5.56 4.14 -11.30
N GLU A 63 6.23 4.13 -12.45
CA GLU A 63 6.83 5.31 -13.07
C GLU A 63 5.79 6.35 -13.50
N ALA A 64 4.70 5.91 -14.13
CA ALA A 64 3.61 6.81 -14.53
C ALA A 64 2.95 7.48 -13.31
N VAL A 65 2.69 6.71 -12.26
CA VAL A 65 2.15 7.20 -10.98
C VAL A 65 3.14 8.16 -10.29
N ALA A 66 4.44 7.85 -10.31
CA ALA A 66 5.49 8.71 -9.76
C ALA A 66 5.55 10.06 -10.49
N LYS A 67 5.47 10.04 -11.82
CA LYS A 67 5.54 11.23 -12.67
C LYS A 67 4.35 12.18 -12.43
N VAL A 68 3.13 11.65 -12.41
CA VAL A 68 1.91 12.44 -12.17
C VAL A 68 1.82 12.87 -10.71
N GLY A 69 2.12 11.96 -9.78
CA GLY A 69 2.05 12.21 -8.35
C GLY A 69 3.16 13.12 -7.81
N GLY A 70 4.27 13.27 -8.54
CA GLY A 70 5.48 13.94 -8.07
C GLY A 70 6.11 13.23 -6.86
N CYS A 71 6.09 11.90 -6.85
CA CYS A 71 6.58 11.06 -5.76
C CYS A 71 7.77 10.21 -6.19
N GLN A 72 8.56 9.75 -5.22
CA GLN A 72 9.63 8.78 -5.50
C GLN A 72 9.04 7.39 -5.70
N ILE A 73 9.64 6.62 -6.61
CA ILE A 73 9.19 5.24 -6.93
C ILE A 73 9.24 4.35 -5.67
N GLY A 74 10.20 4.59 -4.76
CA GLY A 74 10.34 3.83 -3.51
C GLY A 74 9.18 4.01 -2.52
N ASP A 75 8.41 5.10 -2.63
CA ASP A 75 7.23 5.34 -1.79
C ASP A 75 5.97 4.68 -2.38
N ILE A 76 6.03 4.20 -3.62
CA ILE A 76 4.90 3.58 -4.32
C ILE A 76 4.97 2.08 -4.12
N LYS A 77 3.87 1.48 -3.68
CA LYS A 77 3.73 0.02 -3.63
C LYS A 77 2.69 -0.41 -4.64
N THR A 78 3.11 -1.19 -5.62
CA THR A 78 2.22 -1.85 -6.56
C THR A 78 1.82 -3.23 -6.02
N GLY A 79 0.58 -3.62 -6.29
CA GLY A 79 0.11 -4.98 -6.08
C GLY A 79 0.37 -5.85 -7.31
N LYS A 80 -0.16 -7.07 -7.31
CA LYS A 80 -0.15 -7.91 -8.53
C LYS A 80 -1.19 -7.39 -9.53
N MET A 81 -0.82 -7.33 -10.81
CA MET A 81 -1.78 -7.10 -11.88
C MET A 81 -2.80 -8.22 -11.97
N ARG A 82 -4.08 -7.85 -12.14
CA ARG A 82 -5.20 -8.78 -12.32
C ARG A 82 -5.89 -8.51 -13.65
N VAL A 83 -6.16 -9.57 -14.40
CA VAL A 83 -6.91 -9.48 -15.66
C VAL A 83 -8.40 -9.44 -15.32
N ALA A 84 -9.09 -8.41 -15.78
CA ALA A 84 -10.55 -8.36 -15.71
C ALA A 84 -11.15 -9.21 -16.84
N TRP A 85 -12.43 -9.58 -16.72
CA TRP A 85 -13.18 -10.29 -17.79
C TRP A 85 -12.88 -9.71 -19.16
N ASN A 86 -12.95 -8.39 -19.28
CA ASN A 86 -12.88 -7.66 -20.56
C ASN A 86 -11.49 -7.67 -21.23
N GLY A 87 -10.54 -8.48 -20.74
CA GLY A 87 -9.19 -8.61 -21.29
C GLY A 87 -8.23 -7.49 -20.87
N TYR A 88 -8.72 -6.40 -20.30
CA TYR A 88 -7.90 -5.34 -19.74
C TYR A 88 -7.38 -5.71 -18.35
N ARG A 89 -6.26 -5.11 -17.96
CA ARG A 89 -5.66 -5.28 -16.64
C ARG A 89 -6.14 -4.22 -15.66
N THR A 90 -6.18 -4.63 -14.41
CA THR A 90 -6.43 -3.80 -13.24
C THR A 90 -5.27 -3.94 -12.27
N LEU A 91 -4.91 -2.84 -11.59
CA LEU A 91 -3.79 -2.81 -10.66
C LEU A 91 -4.18 -2.04 -9.41
N TRP A 92 -3.78 -2.58 -8.26
CA TRP A 92 -3.83 -1.87 -7.00
C TRP A 92 -2.49 -1.17 -6.79
N VAL A 93 -2.53 0.11 -6.41
CA VAL A 93 -1.34 0.92 -6.13
C VAL A 93 -1.56 1.66 -4.83
N GLN A 94 -0.56 1.70 -3.96
CA GLN A 94 -0.53 2.52 -2.76
C GLN A 94 0.51 3.61 -2.93
N CYS A 95 0.12 4.86 -2.72
CA CYS A 95 0.99 6.02 -2.85
C CYS A 95 0.71 7.06 -1.74
N PRO A 96 1.61 8.04 -1.52
CA PRO A 96 1.39 9.09 -0.54
C PRO A 96 0.13 9.91 -0.83
N LEU A 97 -0.56 10.37 0.21
CA LEU A 97 -1.85 11.07 0.11
C LEU A 97 -1.82 12.30 -0.81
N VAL A 98 -0.69 13.01 -0.87
CA VAL A 98 -0.53 14.17 -1.76
C VAL A 98 -0.54 13.75 -3.24
N ALA A 99 0.14 12.66 -3.59
CA ALA A 99 0.11 12.13 -4.95
C ALA A 99 -1.25 11.54 -5.29
N ALA A 100 -1.84 10.77 -4.37
CA ALA A 100 -3.12 10.13 -4.59
C ALA A 100 -4.24 11.14 -4.91
N LYS A 101 -4.26 12.29 -4.22
CA LYS A 101 -5.22 13.36 -4.47
C LYS A 101 -5.05 13.98 -5.86
N LYS A 102 -3.82 14.34 -6.25
CA LYS A 102 -3.53 14.88 -7.59
C LYS A 102 -3.97 13.93 -8.69
N ILE A 103 -3.63 12.65 -8.53
CA ILE A 103 -3.99 11.60 -9.48
C ILE A 103 -5.52 11.43 -9.55
N ALA A 104 -6.20 11.51 -8.41
CA ALA A 104 -7.65 11.37 -8.36
C ALA A 104 -8.38 12.58 -8.95
N GLU A 105 -7.82 13.79 -8.83
CA GLU A 105 -8.34 15.00 -9.47
C GLU A 105 -8.23 14.92 -11.00
N GLU A 106 -7.14 14.37 -11.52
CA GLU A 106 -6.97 14.13 -12.96
C GLU A 106 -7.87 12.98 -13.46
N GLY A 107 -8.20 12.02 -12.58
CA GLY A 107 -9.16 10.93 -12.80
C GLY A 107 -8.70 9.85 -13.79
N SER A 108 -7.72 10.16 -14.62
CA SER A 108 -7.16 9.29 -15.65
C SER A 108 -5.66 9.53 -15.78
N ILE A 109 -4.87 8.46 -15.93
CA ILE A 109 -3.44 8.55 -16.20
C ILE A 109 -3.14 7.84 -17.52
N ARG A 110 -2.25 8.41 -18.32
CA ARG A 110 -1.71 7.72 -19.49
C ARG A 110 -0.61 6.75 -19.07
N ILE A 111 -0.82 5.46 -19.34
CA ILE A 111 0.16 4.39 -19.11
C ILE A 111 0.39 3.70 -20.45
N GLY A 112 1.62 3.79 -20.95
CA GLY A 112 1.96 3.45 -22.33
C GLY A 112 1.06 4.19 -23.34
N TRP A 113 0.29 3.43 -24.09
CA TRP A 113 -0.64 3.92 -25.12
C TRP A 113 -2.08 4.07 -24.64
N THR A 114 -2.39 3.64 -23.41
CA THR A 114 -3.76 3.58 -22.90
C THR A 114 -4.03 4.69 -21.90
N LEU A 115 -5.25 5.23 -21.97
CA LEU A 115 -5.79 6.10 -20.93
C LEU A 115 -6.40 5.22 -19.84
N THR A 116 -5.69 5.09 -18.72
CA THR A 116 -6.07 4.25 -17.59
C THR A 116 -6.90 5.07 -16.61
N LYS A 117 -8.11 4.59 -16.30
CA LYS A 117 -8.98 5.23 -15.31
C LYS A 117 -8.47 4.96 -13.90
N VAL A 118 -8.47 5.98 -13.06
CA VAL A 118 -8.06 5.87 -11.65
C VAL A 118 -9.27 5.99 -10.73
N GLU A 119 -9.36 5.07 -9.77
CA GLU A 119 -10.37 5.09 -8.72
C GLU A 119 -9.69 5.10 -7.34
N LEU A 120 -10.00 6.10 -6.52
CA LEU A 120 -9.63 6.09 -5.11
C LEU A 120 -10.40 4.99 -4.38
N LEU A 121 -9.67 4.14 -3.66
CA LEU A 121 -10.27 3.14 -2.80
C LEU A 121 -10.47 3.73 -1.42
N GLN A 122 -11.66 3.50 -0.86
CA GLN A 122 -11.92 3.86 0.52
C GLN A 122 -10.99 3.07 1.46
N ALA A 123 -10.52 3.76 2.50
CA ALA A 123 -9.72 3.15 3.55
C ALA A 123 -10.45 1.93 4.12
N ARG A 124 -9.79 0.75 4.05
CA ARG A 124 -10.36 -0.47 4.60
C ARG A 124 -10.49 -0.34 6.11
N ALA A 125 -11.63 -0.73 6.63
CA ALA A 125 -11.83 -0.83 8.07
C ALA A 125 -10.76 -1.74 8.68
N LEU A 126 -10.26 -1.35 9.85
CA LEU A 126 -9.27 -2.12 10.61
C LEU A 126 -9.79 -3.56 10.80
N GLN A 127 -9.03 -4.56 10.37
CA GLN A 127 -9.40 -5.98 10.47
C GLN A 127 -8.31 -6.76 11.20
N CYS A 128 -8.72 -7.62 12.13
CA CYS A 128 -7.84 -8.46 12.90
C CYS A 128 -7.39 -9.67 12.08
N PHE A 129 -6.08 -9.83 11.88
CA PHE A 129 -5.52 -10.98 11.17
C PHE A 129 -5.56 -12.30 11.97
N LYS A 130 -6.03 -12.29 13.22
CA LYS A 130 -6.23 -13.51 14.04
C LYS A 130 -7.65 -14.04 13.90
N CYS A 131 -8.67 -13.26 14.24
CA CYS A 131 -10.07 -13.71 14.22
C CYS A 131 -10.84 -13.32 12.94
N LEU A 132 -10.26 -12.45 12.10
CA LEU A 132 -10.84 -11.85 10.90
C LEU A 132 -11.99 -10.84 11.16
N GLU A 133 -12.25 -10.48 12.42
CA GLU A 133 -13.24 -9.47 12.78
C GLU A 133 -12.69 -8.04 12.58
N ARG A 134 -13.60 -7.07 12.44
CA ARG A 134 -13.26 -5.66 12.26
C ARG A 134 -13.14 -4.94 13.61
N GLY A 135 -12.42 -3.81 13.63
CA GLY A 135 -12.33 -2.89 14.77
C GLY A 135 -11.12 -3.06 15.68
N HIS A 136 -10.29 -4.10 15.49
CA HIS A 136 -9.08 -4.29 16.28
C HIS A 136 -7.93 -4.95 15.49
N VAL A 137 -6.72 -4.88 16.03
CA VAL A 137 -5.50 -5.52 15.51
C VAL A 137 -5.17 -6.78 16.31
N GLN A 138 -4.37 -7.68 15.73
CA GLN A 138 -4.00 -8.97 16.32
C GLN A 138 -3.46 -8.88 17.76
N ILE A 139 -2.64 -7.87 18.06
CA ILE A 139 -2.05 -7.69 19.39
C ILE A 139 -3.09 -7.38 20.48
N ASN A 140 -4.23 -6.82 20.08
CA ASN A 140 -5.34 -6.48 20.97
C ASN A 140 -6.54 -7.45 20.80
N CYS A 141 -6.31 -8.59 20.15
CA CYS A 141 -7.36 -9.57 19.91
C CYS A 141 -7.61 -10.44 21.15
N LYS A 142 -8.83 -10.36 21.69
CA LYS A 142 -9.27 -11.17 22.83
C LYS A 142 -9.91 -12.51 22.42
N SER A 143 -10.17 -12.71 21.12
CA SER A 143 -10.86 -13.89 20.62
C SER A 143 -9.97 -15.14 20.70
N SER A 144 -10.56 -16.27 21.08
CA SER A 144 -9.90 -17.58 21.14
C SER A 144 -9.72 -18.22 19.76
N ASN A 145 -10.57 -17.87 18.80
CA ASN A 145 -10.54 -18.41 17.45
C ASN A 145 -9.30 -17.91 16.68
N ASP A 146 -8.45 -18.83 16.24
CA ASP A 146 -7.25 -18.52 15.47
C ASP A 146 -7.44 -18.93 14.01
N ARG A 147 -7.58 -17.94 13.14
CA ARG A 147 -7.76 -18.06 11.69
C ARG A 147 -6.58 -17.42 10.95
N ARG A 148 -5.41 -17.31 11.57
CA ARG A 148 -4.21 -16.71 10.94
C ARG A 148 -3.79 -17.41 9.64
N SER A 149 -4.05 -18.71 9.54
CA SER A 149 -3.75 -19.52 8.34
C SER A 149 -4.75 -19.30 7.20
N ASN A 150 -5.84 -18.59 7.45
CA ASN A 150 -6.92 -18.42 6.50
C ASN A 150 -6.74 -17.12 5.74
N CYS A 151 -7.17 -17.12 4.49
CA CYS A 151 -7.20 -15.94 3.66
C CYS A 151 -8.09 -14.87 4.31
N TYR A 152 -7.52 -13.73 4.68
CA TYR A 152 -8.30 -12.67 5.35
C TYR A 152 -9.36 -12.02 4.44
N ARG A 153 -9.34 -12.30 3.13
CA ARG A 153 -10.36 -11.84 2.17
C ARG A 153 -11.60 -12.75 2.15
N CYS A 154 -11.43 -14.07 2.06
CA CYS A 154 -12.54 -15.02 1.90
C CYS A 154 -12.78 -15.94 3.11
N GLY A 155 -11.83 -16.03 4.04
CA GLY A 155 -11.91 -16.89 5.23
C GLY A 155 -11.46 -18.34 5.02
N GLU A 156 -11.09 -18.73 3.80
CA GLU A 156 -10.66 -20.10 3.48
C GLU A 156 -9.16 -20.33 3.70
N PRO A 157 -8.74 -21.52 4.16
CA PRO A 157 -7.33 -21.86 4.30
C PRO A 157 -6.66 -22.15 2.94
N GLY A 158 -5.33 -22.29 2.95
CA GLY A 158 -4.55 -22.78 1.80
C GLY A 158 -4.08 -21.74 0.79
N HIS A 159 -4.45 -20.46 0.96
CA HIS A 159 -3.93 -19.37 0.12
C HIS A 159 -3.86 -18.03 0.86
N LEU A 160 -3.04 -17.11 0.34
CA LEU A 160 -2.97 -15.73 0.82
C LEU A 160 -3.92 -14.84 0.00
N ALA A 161 -4.37 -13.73 0.58
CA ALA A 161 -5.31 -12.81 -0.10
C ALA A 161 -4.79 -12.27 -1.45
N ARG A 162 -3.47 -12.23 -1.64
CA ARG A 162 -2.86 -11.86 -2.93
C ARG A 162 -3.20 -12.86 -4.05
N ASP A 163 -3.30 -14.14 -3.69
CA ASP A 163 -3.58 -15.28 -4.56
C ASP A 163 -5.06 -15.71 -4.51
N CYS A 164 -5.89 -14.97 -3.75
CA CYS A 164 -7.32 -15.19 -3.65
C CYS A 164 -8.03 -14.76 -4.95
N ASN A 165 -8.75 -15.72 -5.55
CA ASN A 165 -9.49 -15.60 -6.80
C ASN A 165 -11.01 -15.38 -6.59
N SER A 166 -11.43 -15.15 -5.34
CA SER A 166 -12.79 -14.76 -4.98
C SER A 166 -13.06 -13.28 -5.25
#